data_AF-A0A6A4F8F3-F1
#
_entry.id   AF-A0A6A4F8F3-F1
#
_cell.length_a   1.000
_cell.length_b   1.000
_cell.length_c   1.000
_cell.angle_alpha   90.00
_cell.angle_beta   90.00
_cell.angle_gamma   90.00
#
_symmetry.space_group_name_H-M   'P 1'
#
loop_
_entity.id
_entity.type
_entity.pdbx_description
1 polymer ?
#
loop_
_entity_poly.entity_id
_entity_poly.type
_entity_poly.pdbx_seq_one_letter_code
_entity_poly.pdbx_strand_id
1 'polypeptide(L)'
;MSQVIDDQTVGQVDVQDCRGERADATPVVVLRIPQLIFAIVNPPLIEDISRESLLEWLGLRKEYVEVTEARCRTANEDVRTVLRTVRDSFNENLLDTMCETRWDVDIEDLTDEILM
;
A
#
# COMPACT_ATOMS: atom_id res chain seq x y z
N MET A 1 -26.71 -54.46 -52.70
CA MET A 1 -25.85 -55.65 -52.49
C MET A 1 -24.45 -55.26 -52.92
N SER A 2 -23.52 -55.20 -51.97
CA SER A 2 -22.11 -55.60 -52.10
C SER A 2 -21.41 -55.29 -50.78
N GLN A 3 -21.03 -56.36 -50.07
CA GLN A 3 -19.94 -56.39 -49.10
C GLN A 3 -18.61 -56.08 -49.82
N VAL A 4 -17.60 -55.59 -49.09
CA VAL A 4 -16.24 -56.12 -48.76
C VAL A 4 -15.65 -54.97 -47.86
N ILE A 5 -14.87 -55.10 -46.78
CA ILE A 5 -13.61 -55.83 -46.54
C ILE A 5 -13.30 -55.92 -45.02
N ASP A 6 -12.70 -57.05 -44.65
CA ASP A 6 -12.10 -57.49 -43.38
C ASP A 6 -10.92 -56.63 -42.86
N ASP A 7 -10.61 -56.70 -41.56
CA ASP A 7 -9.47 -57.49 -41.03
C ASP A 7 -9.18 -57.20 -39.53
N GLN A 8 -8.75 -58.25 -38.81
CA GLN A 8 -8.46 -58.29 -37.38
C GLN A 8 -7.16 -57.57 -36.99
N THR A 9 -7.04 -57.09 -35.74
CA THR A 9 -5.82 -57.28 -34.92
C THR A 9 -6.13 -57.19 -33.42
N VAL A 10 -5.64 -58.23 -32.72
CA VAL A 10 -5.68 -58.57 -31.29
C VAL A 10 -4.95 -57.57 -30.39
N GLY A 11 -5.39 -57.45 -29.13
CA GLY A 11 -4.57 -56.84 -28.07
C GLY A 11 -5.25 -56.72 -26.70
N GLN A 12 -5.43 -57.86 -26.02
CA GLN A 12 -5.83 -57.99 -24.62
C GLN A 12 -4.73 -57.45 -23.69
N VAL A 13 -5.09 -56.65 -22.68
CA VAL A 13 -4.31 -56.48 -21.44
C VAL A 13 -5.20 -56.03 -20.27
N ASP A 14 -5.47 -57.03 -19.43
CA ASP A 14 -5.57 -57.05 -17.95
C ASP A 14 -6.33 -55.95 -17.19
N VAL A 15 -7.51 -56.36 -16.71
CA VAL A 15 -8.16 -55.81 -15.53
C VAL A 15 -7.35 -56.22 -14.30
N GLN A 16 -6.64 -55.28 -13.69
CA GLN A 16 -6.09 -55.45 -12.34
C GLN A 16 -6.85 -54.51 -11.39
N ASP A 17 -7.93 -55.04 -10.80
CA ASP A 17 -8.44 -54.55 -9.51
C ASP A 17 -7.58 -55.17 -8.41
N CYS A 18 -7.09 -54.35 -7.49
CA CYS A 18 -6.96 -54.64 -6.06
C CYS A 18 -6.46 -53.41 -5.30
N ARG A 19 -7.42 -52.78 -4.60
CA ARG A 19 -7.29 -52.28 -3.21
C ARG A 19 -6.51 -50.97 -3.01
N GLY A 20 -7.27 -49.91 -2.78
CA GLY A 20 -6.77 -48.59 -2.42
C GLY A 20 -6.08 -48.53 -1.06
N GLU A 21 -4.97 -47.79 -1.04
CA GLU A 21 -4.47 -47.11 0.15
C GLU A 21 -4.86 -45.64 0.01
N ARG A 22 -5.81 -45.17 0.84
CA ARG A 22 -6.01 -43.74 1.03
C ARG A 22 -4.80 -43.23 1.78
N ALA A 23 -3.90 -42.56 1.08
CA ALA A 23 -2.99 -41.61 1.72
C ALA A 23 -3.88 -40.56 2.40
N ASP A 24 -3.92 -40.62 3.73
CA ASP A 24 -4.55 -39.62 4.58
C ASP A 24 -3.79 -38.30 4.34
N ALA A 25 -4.34 -37.47 3.46
CA ALA A 25 -3.80 -36.15 3.18
C ALA A 25 -4.11 -35.28 4.39
N THR A 26 -3.18 -35.24 5.35
CA THR A 26 -3.21 -34.27 6.45
C THR A 26 -3.44 -32.88 5.86
N PRO A 27 -4.50 -32.15 6.27
CA PRO A 27 -4.73 -30.82 5.76
C PRO A 27 -3.56 -29.94 6.18
N VAL A 28 -2.77 -29.49 5.20
CA VAL A 28 -1.75 -28.47 5.42
C VAL A 28 -2.48 -27.18 5.79
N VAL A 29 -2.57 -26.91 7.08
CA VAL A 29 -3.09 -25.64 7.59
C VAL A 29 -2.03 -24.58 7.31
N VAL A 30 -2.19 -23.89 6.18
CA VAL A 30 -1.39 -22.71 5.88
C VAL A 30 -1.82 -21.61 6.84
N LEU A 31 -1.00 -21.34 7.87
CA LEU A 31 -1.14 -20.12 8.65
C LEU A 31 -0.93 -18.94 7.70
N ARG A 32 -2.02 -18.24 7.35
CA ARG A 32 -1.95 -16.97 6.65
C ARG A 32 -1.38 -15.94 7.64
N ILE A 33 -0.07 -15.78 7.62
CA ILE A 33 0.58 -14.67 8.31
C ILE A 33 0.00 -13.38 7.71
N PRO A 34 -0.64 -12.51 8.50
CA PRO A 34 -1.09 -11.21 8.00
C PRO A 34 0.12 -10.49 7.42
N GLN A 35 0.07 -10.17 6.13
CA GLN A 35 1.17 -9.48 5.49
C GLN A 35 1.14 -8.04 5.99
N LEU A 36 2.21 -7.63 6.67
CA LEU A 36 2.36 -6.25 7.12
C LEU A 36 2.44 -5.36 5.88
N ILE A 37 1.39 -4.57 5.64
CA ILE A 37 1.42 -3.54 4.61
C ILE A 37 2.25 -2.39 5.18
N PHE A 38 3.55 -2.37 4.85
CA PHE A 38 4.45 -1.27 5.16
C PHE A 38 4.21 -0.08 4.21
N ALA A 39 2.96 0.35 4.06
CA ALA A 39 2.65 1.53 3.26
C ALA A 39 3.21 2.76 3.99
N ILE A 40 4.24 3.36 3.38
CA ILE A 40 4.72 4.69 3.76
C ILE A 40 3.65 5.68 3.31
N VAL A 41 2.95 6.27 4.28
CA VAL A 41 2.04 7.39 4.03
C VAL A 41 2.91 8.64 3.95
N ASN A 42 3.01 9.23 2.76
CA ASN A 42 3.78 10.46 2.54
C ASN A 42 2.90 11.69 2.81
N PRO A 43 3.42 12.76 3.42
CA PRO A 43 2.67 14.01 3.52
C PRO A 43 2.40 14.59 2.12
N PRO A 44 1.27 15.27 1.93
CA PRO A 44 1.03 16.04 0.71
C PRO A 44 1.97 17.25 0.66
N LEU A 45 2.45 17.58 -0.54
CA LEU A 45 3.34 18.71 -0.76
C LEU A 45 2.55 19.99 -1.07
N ILE A 46 3.07 21.13 -0.61
CA ILE A 46 2.65 22.48 -0.98
C ILE A 46 3.63 22.96 -2.05
N GLU A 47 3.16 22.96 -3.30
CA GLU A 47 3.93 23.42 -4.47
C GLU A 47 3.57 24.84 -4.88
N ASP A 48 2.40 25.33 -4.47
CA ASP A 48 1.86 26.66 -4.79
C ASP A 48 1.07 27.23 -3.59
N ILE A 49 1.13 28.54 -3.43
CA ILE A 49 0.45 29.33 -2.40
C ILE A 49 -0.85 29.97 -2.91
N SER A 50 -1.28 29.64 -4.13
CA SER A 50 -2.60 30.01 -4.59
C SER A 50 -3.69 29.44 -3.68
N ARG A 51 -4.80 30.18 -3.58
CA ARG A 51 -5.91 29.81 -2.68
C ARG A 51 -6.41 28.38 -2.92
N GLU A 52 -6.54 28.00 -4.18
CA GLU A 52 -7.09 26.69 -4.54
C GLU A 52 -6.11 25.56 -4.18
N SER A 53 -4.82 25.72 -4.44
CA SER A 53 -3.78 24.75 -4.04
C SER A 53 -3.71 24.54 -2.53
N LEU A 54 -3.83 25.62 -1.75
CA LEU A 54 -3.84 25.52 -0.28
C LEU A 54 -5.10 24.84 0.25
N LEU A 55 -6.27 25.08 -0.36
CA LEU A 55 -7.52 24.41 0.02
C LEU A 55 -7.47 22.90 -0.29
N GLU A 56 -6.93 22.54 -1.46
CA GLU A 56 -6.71 21.15 -1.84
C GLU A 56 -5.75 20.47 -0.85
N TRP A 57 -4.61 21.10 -0.56
CA TRP A 57 -3.65 20.59 0.40
C TRP A 57 -4.26 20.40 1.79
N LEU A 58 -5.12 21.32 2.25
CA LEU A 58 -5.77 21.20 3.56
C LEU A 58 -6.64 19.93 3.64
N GLY A 59 -7.35 19.61 2.55
CA GLY A 59 -8.12 18.38 2.42
C GLY A 59 -7.24 17.13 2.45
N LEU A 60 -6.19 17.11 1.63
CA LEU A 60 -5.23 16.01 1.57
C LEU A 60 -4.49 15.80 2.90
N ARG A 61 -4.15 16.89 3.59
CA ARG A 61 -3.46 16.83 4.88
C ARG A 61 -4.35 16.24 5.96
N LYS A 62 -5.65 16.53 5.93
CA LYS A 62 -6.62 15.91 6.84
C LYS A 62 -6.66 14.39 6.64
N GLU A 63 -6.76 13.93 5.40
CA GLU A 63 -6.73 12.49 5.09
C GLU A 63 -5.40 11.85 5.52
N TYR A 64 -4.28 12.50 5.23
CA TYR A 64 -2.95 12.06 5.65
C TYR A 64 -2.85 11.85 7.17
N VAL A 65 -3.34 12.81 7.96
CA VAL A 65 -3.36 12.73 9.42
C VAL A 65 -4.22 11.56 9.88
N GLU A 66 -5.45 11.45 9.38
CA GLU A 66 -6.39 10.40 9.77
C GLU A 66 -5.84 8.99 9.49
N VAL A 67 -5.24 8.78 8.30
CA VAL A 67 -4.61 7.51 7.91
C VAL A 67 -3.39 7.22 8.78
N THR A 68 -2.54 8.23 9.01
CA THR A 68 -1.34 8.07 9.83
C THR A 68 -1.69 7.72 11.27
N GLU A 69 -2.69 8.38 11.86
CA GLU A 69 -3.19 8.06 13.20
C GLU A 69 -3.76 6.64 13.29
N ALA A 70 -4.54 6.21 12.30
CA ALA A 70 -5.09 4.85 12.27
C ALA A 70 -3.99 3.78 12.23
N ARG A 71 -2.92 4.04 11.46
CA ARG A 71 -1.74 3.18 11.41
C ARG A 71 -1.01 3.15 12.76
N CYS A 72 -0.74 4.31 13.35
CA CYS A 72 -0.05 4.42 14.64
C CYS A 72 -0.82 3.70 15.76
N ARG A 73 -2.16 3.83 15.78
CA ARG A 73 -3.02 3.08 16.72
C ARG A 73 -2.88 1.56 16.58
N THR A 74 -2.71 1.07 15.36
CA THR A 74 -2.54 -0.37 15.09
C THR A 74 -1.14 -0.85 15.48
N ALA A 75 -0.13 -0.02 15.25
CA ALA A 75 1.28 -0.34 15.54
C ALA A 75 1.70 -0.01 16.99
N ASN A 76 0.82 0.62 17.78
CA ASN A 76 1.13 1.17 19.11
C ASN A 76 2.35 2.13 19.08
N GLU A 77 2.42 2.95 18.03
CA GLU A 77 3.43 3.98 17.82
C GLU A 77 2.91 5.35 18.28
N ASP A 78 3.81 6.25 18.68
CA ASP A 78 3.45 7.64 18.97
C ASP A 78 3.24 8.43 17.68
N VAL A 79 2.01 8.93 17.49
CA VAL A 79 1.62 9.73 16.32
C VAL A 79 2.53 10.93 16.13
N ARG A 80 2.94 11.62 17.20
CA ARG A 80 3.75 12.85 17.11
C ARG A 80 5.14 12.58 16.54
N THR A 81 5.65 11.37 16.73
CA THR A 81 6.94 10.94 16.19
C THR A 81 6.84 10.53 14.71
N VAL A 82 5.65 10.13 14.25
CA VAL A 82 5.42 9.60 12.90
C VAL A 82 4.88 10.67 11.94
N LEU A 83 4.09 11.60 12.45
CA LEU A 83 3.43 12.63 11.65
C LEU A 83 4.44 13.69 11.19
N ARG A 84 4.40 14.02 9.90
CA ARG A 84 5.23 15.07 9.32
C ARG A 84 4.65 16.46 9.59
N THR A 85 5.54 17.42 9.83
CA THR A 85 5.21 18.81 10.17
C THR A 85 4.56 19.54 9.00
N VAL A 86 4.04 20.75 9.21
CA VAL A 86 3.55 21.59 8.09
C VAL A 86 4.75 22.05 7.26
N ARG A 87 5.85 22.38 7.93
CA ARG A 87 7.12 22.68 7.28
C ARG A 87 7.59 21.57 6.33
N ASP A 88 7.52 20.30 6.75
CA ASP A 88 7.89 19.14 5.91
C ASP A 88 7.04 18.98 4.65
N SER A 89 5.87 19.62 4.60
CA SER A 89 5.00 19.62 3.43
C SER A 89 5.40 20.69 2.40
N PHE A 90 6.19 21.70 2.73
CA PHE A 90 6.55 22.72 1.75
C PHE A 90 7.61 22.23 0.78
N ASN A 91 7.47 22.60 -0.50
CA ASN A 91 8.60 22.56 -1.41
C ASN A 91 9.72 23.48 -0.88
N GLU A 92 10.96 22.99 -0.86
CA GLU A 92 12.10 23.71 -0.26
C GLU A 92 12.32 25.10 -0.89
N ASN A 93 12.28 25.20 -2.23
CA ASN A 93 12.48 26.46 -2.94
C ASN A 93 11.33 27.45 -2.66
N LEU A 94 10.10 26.93 -2.54
CA LEU A 94 8.93 27.73 -2.20
C LEU A 94 9.03 28.26 -0.78
N LEU A 95 9.44 27.41 0.17
CA LEU A 95 9.59 27.76 1.57
C LEU A 95 10.64 28.86 1.74
N ASP A 96 11.79 28.71 1.09
CA ASP A 96 12.89 29.67 1.10
C ASP A 96 12.44 31.04 0.58
N THR A 97 11.80 31.05 -0.59
CA THR A 97 11.23 32.27 -1.18
C THR A 97 10.22 32.94 -0.26
N MET A 98 9.37 32.16 0.42
CA MET A 98 8.34 32.71 1.31
C MET A 98 8.93 33.29 2.60
N CYS A 99 9.99 32.67 3.14
CA CYS A 99 10.74 33.20 4.28
C CYS A 99 11.32 34.58 3.96
N GLU A 100 12.02 34.71 2.83
CA GLU A 100 12.66 35.96 2.41
C GLU A 100 11.66 37.07 2.04
N THR A 101 10.58 36.72 1.33
CA THR A 101 9.72 37.73 0.69
C THR A 101 8.51 38.15 1.53
N ARG A 102 8.03 37.28 2.43
CA ARG A 102 6.73 37.46 3.08
C ARG A 102 6.76 37.41 4.60
N TRP A 103 7.55 36.51 5.16
CA TRP A 103 7.57 36.30 6.62
C TRP A 103 8.68 37.06 7.34
N ASP A 104 9.79 37.39 6.67
CA ASP A 104 10.96 38.03 7.30
C ASP A 104 11.45 37.24 8.52
N VAL A 105 11.47 35.91 8.37
CA VAL A 105 11.88 34.93 9.38
C VAL A 105 12.91 34.02 8.74
N ASP A 106 13.99 33.74 9.46
CA ASP A 106 14.99 32.77 9.02
C ASP A 106 14.42 31.35 9.01
N ILE A 107 14.82 30.54 8.04
CA ILE A 107 14.34 29.16 7.88
C ILE A 107 14.61 28.27 9.12
N GLU A 108 15.59 28.64 9.94
CA GLU A 108 15.92 27.98 11.20
C GLU A 108 14.90 28.28 12.31
N ASP A 109 14.37 29.50 12.33
CA ASP A 109 13.38 29.97 13.30
C ASP A 109 11.93 29.69 12.87
N LEU A 110 11.74 29.21 11.63
CA LEU A 110 10.42 28.89 11.10
C LEU A 110 9.81 27.67 11.80
N THR A 111 8.69 27.92 12.49
CA THR A 111 7.90 26.91 13.21
C THR A 111 6.56 26.66 12.53
N ASP A 112 5.98 25.49 12.78
CA ASP A 112 4.63 25.15 12.30
C ASP A 112 3.55 26.12 12.80
N GLU A 113 3.76 26.79 13.94
CA GLU A 113 2.84 27.80 14.48
C GLU A 113 2.78 29.07 13.62
N ILE A 114 3.86 29.40 12.90
CA ILE A 114 3.91 30.52 11.95
C ILE A 114 3.24 30.13 10.61
N LEU A 115 3.26 28.84 10.29
CA LEU A 115 2.72 28.30 9.03
C LEU A 115 1.21 28.00 9.07
N MET A 116 0.60 28.00 10.26
CA MET A 116 -0.84 27.77 10.48
C MET A 116 -1.58 29.07 10.76
#